data_AF-Q2WB54-F1
#
_entry.id   AF-Q2WB54-F1
#
_cell.length_a   1.000
_cell.length_b   1.000
_cell.length_c   1.000
_cell.angle_alpha   90.00
_cell.angle_beta   90.00
_cell.angle_gamma   90.00
#
_symmetry.space_group_name_H-M   'P 1'
#
loop_
_entity.id
_entity.type
_entity.pdbx_description
1 polymer ?
#
loop_
_entity_poly.entity_id
_entity_poly.type
_entity_poly.pdbx_seq_one_letter_code
_entity_poly.pdbx_strand_id
1 'polypeptide(L)'
;MEFRGARINELAKMDDDFLDLMCRAGGRVLMVGVESGSDRILQKFQKGITRAQVIEVNRKLARFPQLVCMYNMLYGAPGETYEDLLETKNLILQLMNENPSAYVGAGGDWKPIPGTQLVEIAKQEFGFKEPSTIDEWIEIDTSDATEKIRHPWYTDRQDNLIRVLQAGVFVIDRKFIKESAKNKTLVYRVIRTLARIYRPFAMARLNHDIYWLPIEYDLMRIAGRVVASLKKQAA
;
A
#
# COMPACT_ATOMS: atom_id res chain seq x y z
N MET A 1 -4.62 -9.29 -19.26
CA MET A 1 -3.23 -9.60 -18.86
C MET A 1 -2.82 -8.66 -17.73
N GLU A 2 -2.17 -9.17 -16.68
CA GLU A 2 -1.67 -8.40 -15.55
C GLU A 2 -0.14 -8.42 -15.57
N PHE A 3 0.49 -7.25 -15.49
CA PHE A 3 1.95 -7.12 -15.45
C PHE A 3 2.39 -6.80 -14.02
N ARG A 4 3.25 -7.66 -13.46
CA ARG A 4 3.85 -7.46 -12.14
C ARG A 4 5.25 -6.89 -12.27
N GLY A 5 5.59 -5.94 -11.41
CA GLY A 5 6.96 -5.38 -11.36
C GLY A 5 7.23 -4.27 -12.38
N ALA A 6 6.18 -3.61 -12.89
CA ALA A 6 6.37 -2.41 -13.70
C ALA A 6 7.06 -1.31 -12.86
N ARG A 7 7.97 -0.55 -13.48
CA ARG A 7 8.70 0.53 -12.81
C ARG A 7 8.37 1.89 -13.41
N ILE A 8 8.33 2.91 -12.55
CA ILE A 8 8.02 4.29 -12.93
C ILE A 8 8.99 4.83 -13.99
N ASN A 9 10.29 4.52 -13.89
CA ASN A 9 11.29 4.96 -14.87
C ASN A 9 11.05 4.39 -16.27
N GLU A 10 10.54 3.16 -16.39
CA GLU A 10 10.21 2.57 -17.69
C GLU A 10 8.90 3.12 -18.23
N LEU A 11 7.88 3.27 -17.38
CA LEU A 11 6.60 3.90 -17.76
C LEU A 11 6.77 5.37 -18.18
N ALA A 12 7.75 6.07 -17.61
CA ALA A 12 8.08 7.44 -17.99
C ALA A 12 8.58 7.53 -19.44
N LYS A 13 9.31 6.52 -19.92
CA LYS A 13 9.85 6.47 -21.30
C LYS A 13 8.82 6.05 -22.34
N MET A 14 7.74 5.37 -21.94
CA MET A 14 6.69 4.94 -22.85
C MET A 14 5.89 6.14 -23.35
N ASP A 15 5.70 6.22 -24.66
CA ASP A 15 4.83 7.20 -25.30
C ASP A 15 3.36 6.70 -25.32
N ASP A 16 2.48 7.57 -25.80
CA ASP A 16 1.04 7.30 -25.83
C ASP A 16 0.69 6.17 -26.81
N ASP A 17 1.41 6.05 -27.92
CA ASP A 17 1.21 5.00 -28.93
C ASP A 17 1.56 3.61 -28.35
N PHE A 18 2.64 3.51 -27.58
CA PHE A 18 3.02 2.26 -26.90
C PHE A 18 2.01 1.86 -25.82
N LEU A 19 1.52 2.83 -25.05
CA LEU A 19 0.48 2.57 -24.04
C LEU A 19 -0.84 2.14 -24.67
N ASP A 20 -1.25 2.75 -25.78
CA ASP A 20 -2.42 2.33 -26.55
C ASP A 20 -2.24 0.91 -27.11
N LEU A 21 -1.07 0.61 -27.68
CA LEU A 21 -0.74 -0.74 -28.14
C LEU A 21 -0.86 -1.76 -27.00
N MET A 22 -0.39 -1.42 -25.79
CA MET A 22 -0.52 -2.28 -24.62
C MET A 22 -2.00 -2.52 -24.26
N CYS A 23 -2.85 -1.50 -24.33
CA CYS A 23 -4.30 -1.66 -24.14
C CYS A 23 -4.92 -2.60 -25.19
N ARG A 24 -4.59 -2.41 -26.47
CA ARG A 24 -5.07 -3.23 -27.59
C ARG A 24 -4.58 -4.68 -27.51
N ALA A 25 -3.38 -4.90 -27.01
CA ALA A 25 -2.82 -6.24 -26.75
C ALA A 25 -3.48 -6.97 -25.56
N GLY A 26 -4.44 -6.35 -24.86
CA GLY A 26 -5.13 -6.97 -23.72
C GLY A 26 -4.47 -6.72 -22.37
N GLY A 27 -3.54 -5.76 -22.28
CA GLY A 27 -3.03 -5.24 -21.02
C GLY A 27 -4.15 -4.59 -20.21
N ARG A 28 -4.24 -4.93 -18.93
CA ARG A 28 -5.33 -4.45 -18.05
C ARG A 28 -4.84 -3.90 -16.72
N VAL A 29 -3.80 -4.48 -16.13
CA VAL A 29 -3.30 -4.07 -14.83
C VAL A 29 -1.78 -3.96 -14.86
N LEU A 30 -1.26 -2.84 -14.35
CA LEU A 30 0.16 -2.62 -14.08
C LEU A 30 0.35 -2.55 -12.56
N MET A 31 1.09 -3.50 -11.97
CA MET A 31 1.48 -3.41 -10.56
C MET A 31 2.83 -2.72 -10.46
N VAL A 32 2.83 -1.51 -9.89
CA VAL A 32 3.96 -0.59 -9.89
C VAL A 32 4.49 -0.41 -8.47
N GLY A 33 5.75 -0.77 -8.24
CA GLY A 33 6.41 -0.51 -6.96
C GLY A 33 6.86 0.94 -6.86
N VAL A 34 6.17 1.75 -6.05
CA VAL A 34 6.55 3.13 -5.72
C VAL A 34 7.32 3.17 -4.40
N GLU A 35 6.92 2.34 -3.45
CA GLU A 35 7.49 2.18 -2.11
C GLU A 35 7.25 3.37 -1.17
N SER A 36 7.55 4.61 -1.56
CA SER A 36 7.36 5.79 -0.69
C SER A 36 7.02 7.05 -1.50
N GLY A 37 6.38 8.02 -0.85
CA GLY A 37 6.17 9.36 -1.42
C GLY A 37 7.19 10.40 -0.99
N SER A 38 8.17 10.02 -0.16
CA SER A 38 9.32 10.85 0.23
C SER A 38 10.52 10.56 -0.66
N ASP A 39 11.05 11.59 -1.32
CA ASP A 39 12.25 11.45 -2.15
C ASP A 39 13.48 11.01 -1.33
N ARG A 40 13.54 11.40 -0.05
CA ARG A 40 14.61 10.99 0.86
C ARG A 40 14.60 9.48 1.09
N ILE A 41 13.41 8.89 1.27
CA ILE A 41 13.25 7.44 1.43
C ILE A 41 13.46 6.70 0.11
N LEU A 42 12.97 7.25 -1.00
CA LEU A 42 13.23 6.68 -2.34
C LEU A 42 14.73 6.62 -2.66
N GLN A 43 15.50 7.63 -2.25
CA GLN A 43 16.96 7.63 -2.33
C GLN A 43 17.58 6.57 -1.43
N LYS A 44 17.12 6.44 -0.17
CA LYS A 44 17.59 5.40 0.76
C LYS A 44 17.33 3.98 0.23
N PHE A 45 16.23 3.79 -0.49
CA PHE A 45 15.91 2.53 -1.19
C PHE A 45 16.66 2.33 -2.51
N GLN A 46 17.40 3.33 -2.98
CA GLN A 46 18.01 3.34 -4.32
C GLN A 46 16.98 3.02 -5.41
N LYS A 47 15.75 3.54 -5.27
CA LYS A 47 14.65 3.20 -6.17
C LYS A 47 14.87 3.76 -7.59
N GLY A 48 15.64 4.84 -7.69
CA GLY A 48 15.98 5.52 -8.95
C GLY A 48 14.81 6.31 -9.55
N ILE A 49 13.87 6.74 -8.72
CA ILE A 49 12.68 7.49 -9.12
C ILE A 49 12.44 8.63 -8.12
N THR A 50 11.68 9.64 -8.53
CA THR A 50 11.24 10.75 -7.68
C THR A 50 9.72 10.79 -7.56
N ARG A 51 9.22 11.42 -6.51
CA ARG A 51 7.80 11.73 -6.30
C ARG A 51 7.21 12.43 -7.53
N ALA A 52 7.93 13.38 -8.11
CA ALA A 52 7.49 14.12 -9.30
C ALA A 52 7.28 13.19 -10.50
N GLN A 53 8.22 12.28 -10.76
CA GLN A 53 8.09 11.27 -11.83
C GLN A 53 6.89 10.35 -11.61
N VAL A 54 6.62 9.95 -10.36
CA VAL A 54 5.44 9.12 -10.03
C VAL A 54 4.15 9.86 -10.41
N ILE A 55 4.04 11.15 -10.06
CA ILE A 55 2.87 11.98 -10.38
C ILE A 55 2.72 12.15 -11.89
N GLU A 56 3.81 12.40 -12.62
CA GLU A 56 3.78 12.54 -14.08
C GLU A 56 3.30 11.26 -14.77
N VAL A 57 3.86 10.10 -14.38
CA VAL A 57 3.42 8.80 -14.89
C VAL A 57 1.96 8.53 -14.56
N ASN A 58 1.49 8.91 -13.36
CA ASN A 58 0.10 8.74 -13.00
C ASN A 58 -0.85 9.55 -13.91
N ARG A 59 -0.51 10.81 -14.20
CA ARG A 59 -1.27 11.67 -15.11
C ARG A 59 -1.26 11.14 -16.54
N LYS A 60 -0.11 10.62 -17.00
CA LYS A 60 0.00 9.92 -18.30
C LYS A 60 -0.95 8.73 -18.36
N LEU A 61 -0.89 7.84 -17.36
CA LEU A 61 -1.73 6.64 -17.30
C LEU A 61 -3.22 6.94 -17.10
N ALA A 62 -3.58 8.08 -16.51
CA ALA A 62 -4.98 8.50 -16.36
C ALA A 62 -5.69 8.70 -17.72
N ARG A 63 -4.94 8.96 -18.81
CA ARG A 63 -5.48 9.02 -20.19
C ARG A 63 -5.89 7.65 -20.73
N PHE A 64 -5.42 6.56 -20.11
CA PHE A 64 -5.63 5.18 -20.54
C PHE A 64 -6.39 4.38 -19.46
N PRO A 65 -7.66 4.69 -19.18
CA PRO A 65 -8.41 4.08 -18.06
C PRO A 65 -8.61 2.55 -18.17
N GLN A 66 -8.32 1.97 -19.34
CA GLN A 66 -8.31 0.52 -19.58
C GLN A 66 -7.08 -0.17 -18.95
N LEU A 67 -6.03 0.61 -18.69
CA LEU A 67 -4.77 0.16 -18.08
C LEU A 67 -4.71 0.64 -16.63
N VAL A 68 -5.28 -0.16 -15.75
CA VAL A 68 -5.35 0.11 -14.31
C VAL A 68 -3.94 0.06 -13.72
N CYS A 69 -3.51 1.16 -13.12
CA CYS A 69 -2.27 1.19 -12.35
C CYS A 69 -2.55 0.84 -10.88
N MET A 70 -1.83 -0.12 -10.32
CA MET A 70 -1.87 -0.48 -8.91
C MET A 70 -0.53 -0.14 -8.26
N TYR A 71 -0.50 0.91 -7.45
CA TYR A 71 0.71 1.37 -6.77
C TYR A 71 0.94 0.58 -5.47
N ASN A 72 2.12 -0.01 -5.33
CA ASN A 72 2.56 -0.67 -4.11
C ASN A 72 3.45 0.28 -3.30
N MET A 73 3.16 0.34 -2.00
CA MET A 73 3.91 1.12 -1.01
C MET A 73 4.59 0.18 -0.02
N LEU A 74 5.63 0.67 0.64
CA LEU A 74 6.36 -0.01 1.69
C LEU A 74 6.51 0.97 2.85
N TYR A 75 6.07 0.56 4.04
CA TYR A 75 6.10 1.40 5.22
C TYR A 75 7.11 0.87 6.23
N GLY A 76 7.65 1.77 7.03
CA GLY A 76 8.42 1.40 8.20
C GLY A 76 9.90 1.21 7.97
N ALA A 77 10.44 1.76 6.89
CA ALA A 77 11.85 1.57 6.59
C ALA A 77 12.76 2.16 7.68
N PRO A 78 14.00 1.64 7.80
CA PRO A 78 14.99 2.16 8.73
C PRO A 78 15.19 3.67 8.56
N GLY A 79 14.87 4.43 9.59
CA GLY A 79 14.98 5.90 9.60
C GLY A 79 13.90 6.64 8.81
N GLU A 80 12.81 5.99 8.41
CA GLU A 80 11.60 6.68 7.96
C GLU A 80 11.00 7.49 9.11
N THR A 81 10.70 8.76 8.86
CA THR A 81 10.12 9.68 9.83
C THR A 81 8.61 9.77 9.67
N TYR A 82 7.95 10.45 10.60
CA TYR A 82 6.52 10.69 10.49
C TYR A 82 6.20 11.61 9.30
N GLU A 83 7.06 12.57 9.01
CA GLU A 83 6.94 13.50 7.88
C GLU A 83 7.02 12.77 6.54
N ASP A 84 7.92 11.78 6.40
CA ASP A 84 8.00 10.96 5.18
C ASP A 84 6.73 10.12 4.96
N LEU A 85 6.12 9.62 6.04
CA LEU A 85 4.85 8.92 5.97
C LEU A 85 3.70 9.86 5.56
N LEU A 86 3.72 11.12 6.03
CA LEU A 86 2.77 12.14 5.58
C LEU A 86 2.96 12.47 4.09
N GLU A 87 4.20 12.58 3.62
CA GLU A 87 4.49 12.73 2.19
C GLU A 87 3.93 11.56 1.39
N THR A 88 4.12 10.34 1.88
CA THR A 88 3.56 9.11 1.26
C THR A 88 2.05 9.13 1.22
N LYS A 89 1.39 9.46 2.34
CA LYS A 89 -0.07 9.66 2.39
C LYS A 89 -0.54 10.70 1.37
N ASN A 90 0.09 11.86 1.33
CA ASN A 90 -0.28 12.95 0.43
C ASN A 90 -0.12 12.54 -1.04
N LEU A 91 0.94 11.78 -1.36
CA LEU A 91 1.11 11.21 -2.69
C LEU A 91 -0.04 10.25 -3.02
N ILE A 92 -0.37 9.30 -2.14
CA ILE A 92 -1.48 8.36 -2.36
C ILE A 92 -2.78 9.10 -2.66
N LEU A 93 -3.14 10.10 -1.83
CA LEU A 93 -4.36 10.89 -2.03
C LEU A 93 -4.36 11.62 -3.37
N GLN A 94 -3.23 12.21 -3.75
CA GLN A 94 -3.07 12.89 -5.03
C GLN A 94 -3.22 11.92 -6.20
N LEU A 95 -2.55 10.75 -6.15
CA LEU A 95 -2.60 9.76 -7.23
C LEU A 95 -4.04 9.27 -7.48
N MET A 96 -4.78 8.99 -6.41
CA MET A 96 -6.15 8.49 -6.48
C MET A 96 -7.15 9.58 -6.92
N ASN A 97 -6.85 10.85 -6.61
CA ASN A 97 -7.65 11.98 -7.08
C ASN A 97 -7.42 12.26 -8.57
N GLU A 98 -6.17 12.26 -9.02
CA GLU A 98 -5.80 12.56 -10.40
C GLU A 98 -6.07 11.38 -11.36
N ASN A 99 -6.06 10.14 -10.86
CA ASN A 99 -6.34 8.94 -11.65
C ASN A 99 -7.38 8.02 -10.96
N PRO A 100 -8.69 8.23 -11.17
CA PRO A 100 -9.75 7.43 -10.55
C PRO A 100 -9.83 5.95 -11.00
N SER A 101 -9.07 5.59 -12.04
CA SER A 101 -8.94 4.20 -12.51
C SER A 101 -7.87 3.43 -11.75
N ALA A 102 -6.90 4.13 -11.15
CA ALA A 102 -5.81 3.54 -10.39
C ALA A 102 -6.27 3.02 -9.02
N TYR A 103 -5.44 2.15 -8.46
CA TYR A 103 -5.58 1.58 -7.14
C TYR A 103 -4.28 1.73 -6.36
N VAL A 104 -4.37 1.63 -5.04
CA VAL A 104 -3.21 1.55 -4.16
C VAL A 104 -3.29 0.25 -3.36
N GLY A 105 -2.21 -0.51 -3.37
CA GLY A 105 -2.09 -1.69 -2.51
C GLY A 105 -2.03 -1.27 -1.04
N ALA A 106 -2.49 -2.13 -0.13
CA ALA A 106 -2.44 -1.87 1.32
C ALA A 106 -1.05 -1.45 1.80
N GLY A 107 -0.01 -1.90 1.11
CA GLY A 107 1.38 -1.58 1.42
C GLY A 107 1.96 -2.56 2.43
N GLY A 108 3.19 -2.97 2.17
CA GLY A 108 3.90 -3.90 3.04
C GLY A 108 4.54 -3.17 4.21
N ASP A 109 4.72 -3.85 5.33
CA ASP A 109 5.72 -3.44 6.31
C ASP A 109 7.11 -3.83 5.79
N TRP A 110 8.12 -2.99 6.03
CA TRP A 110 9.50 -3.33 5.72
C TRP A 110 9.89 -4.61 6.48
N LYS A 111 10.43 -5.58 5.74
CA LYS A 111 11.00 -6.80 6.28
C LYS A 111 12.52 -6.78 6.09
N PRO A 112 13.31 -7.17 7.10
CA PRO A 112 14.76 -7.28 6.98
C PRO A 112 15.10 -8.42 6.03
N ILE A 113 15.43 -8.14 4.77
CA ILE A 113 15.95 -9.17 3.86
C ILE A 113 17.46 -9.26 4.08
N PRO A 114 18.00 -10.42 4.53
CA PRO A 114 19.42 -10.57 4.84
C PRO A 114 20.31 -10.19 3.66
N GLY A 115 21.42 -9.52 3.93
CA GLY A 115 22.40 -9.07 2.92
C GLY A 115 21.99 -7.82 2.14
N THR A 116 20.86 -7.18 2.47
CA THR A 116 20.50 -5.89 1.86
C THR A 116 21.12 -4.72 2.60
N GLN A 117 21.39 -3.63 1.89
CA GLN A 117 21.95 -2.42 2.48
C GLN A 117 21.03 -1.80 3.55
N LEU A 118 19.70 -1.94 3.41
CA LEU A 118 18.76 -1.45 4.42
C LEU A 118 18.89 -2.19 5.74
N VAL A 119 19.20 -3.49 5.73
CA VAL A 119 19.46 -4.25 6.95
C VAL A 119 20.73 -3.76 7.64
N GLU A 120 21.78 -3.48 6.89
CA GLU A 120 23.03 -2.94 7.46
C GLU A 120 22.82 -1.56 8.08
N ILE A 121 22.05 -0.68 7.41
CA ILE A 121 21.65 0.61 7.97
C ILE A 121 20.81 0.40 9.25
N ALA A 122 19.84 -0.52 9.24
CA ALA A 122 19.02 -0.81 10.41
C ALA A 122 19.87 -1.23 11.62
N LYS A 123 20.85 -2.10 11.42
CA LYS A 123 21.76 -2.55 12.48
C LYS A 123 22.63 -1.42 13.00
N GLN A 124 23.25 -0.66 12.11
CA GLN A 124 24.26 0.35 12.46
C GLN A 124 23.65 1.61 13.07
N GLU A 125 22.55 2.11 12.51
CA GLU A 125 21.94 3.38 12.92
C GLU A 125 20.87 3.19 14.01
N PHE A 126 20.21 2.04 14.06
CA PHE A 126 19.04 1.81 14.92
C PHE A 126 19.15 0.60 15.84
N GLY A 127 20.32 -0.06 15.87
CA GLY A 127 20.55 -1.22 16.74
C GLY A 127 19.65 -2.43 16.42
N PHE A 128 19.16 -2.52 15.18
CA PHE A 128 18.30 -3.62 14.75
C PHE A 128 19.00 -4.97 14.90
N LYS A 129 18.28 -5.96 15.40
CA LYS A 129 18.74 -7.36 15.47
C LYS A 129 17.92 -8.18 14.50
N GLU A 130 18.60 -8.84 13.57
CA GLU A 130 17.94 -9.75 12.64
C GLU A 130 17.39 -10.97 13.36
N PRO A 131 16.26 -11.52 12.86
CA PRO A 131 15.80 -12.84 13.29
C PRO A 131 16.89 -13.90 13.07
N SER A 132 17.15 -14.69 14.09
CA SER A 132 18.20 -15.71 14.16
C SER A 132 17.66 -17.13 13.96
N THR A 133 16.37 -17.34 14.20
CA THR A 133 15.69 -18.63 14.08
C THR A 133 14.52 -18.56 13.10
N ILE A 134 14.12 -19.70 12.54
CA ILE A 134 12.96 -19.78 11.63
C ILE A 134 11.68 -19.28 12.32
N ASP A 135 11.49 -19.57 13.61
CA ASP A 135 10.33 -19.11 14.36
C ASP A 135 10.28 -17.57 14.45
N GLU A 136 11.43 -16.93 14.68
CA GLU A 136 11.51 -15.46 14.66
C GLU A 136 11.24 -14.89 13.26
N TRP A 137 11.60 -15.60 12.19
CA TRP A 137 11.25 -15.23 10.81
C TRP A 137 9.73 -15.36 10.54
N ILE A 138 9.06 -16.33 11.14
CA ILE A 138 7.60 -16.51 11.04
C ILE A 138 6.86 -15.35 11.70
N GLU A 139 7.31 -14.89 12.87
CA GLU A 139 6.67 -13.78 13.60
C GLU A 139 6.75 -12.43 12.88
N ILE A 140 7.62 -12.29 11.88
CA ILE A 140 7.70 -11.10 11.03
C ILE A 140 7.12 -11.32 9.62
N ASP A 141 6.54 -12.49 9.33
CA ASP A 141 5.90 -12.72 8.06
C ASP A 141 4.45 -12.21 8.05
N THR A 142 4.12 -11.26 7.17
CA THR A 142 2.78 -10.66 7.06
C THR A 142 1.61 -11.66 6.93
N SER A 143 1.82 -12.87 6.41
CA SER A 143 0.76 -13.90 6.28
C SER A 143 0.51 -14.64 7.59
N ASP A 144 1.59 -14.94 8.31
CA ASP A 144 1.59 -15.89 9.42
C ASP A 144 1.81 -15.22 10.79
N ALA A 145 2.26 -13.97 10.81
CA ALA A 145 2.54 -13.19 12.00
C ALA A 145 1.29 -13.00 12.85
N THR A 146 1.41 -13.33 14.13
CA THR A 146 0.34 -13.15 15.11
C THR A 146 0.14 -11.67 15.42
N GLU A 147 1.23 -10.90 15.41
CA GLU A 147 1.29 -9.48 15.70
C GLU A 147 1.72 -8.64 14.49
N LYS A 148 1.47 -7.34 14.55
CA LYS A 148 1.97 -6.41 13.54
C LYS A 148 3.44 -6.15 13.81
N ILE A 149 4.27 -6.19 12.78
CA ILE A 149 5.68 -5.80 12.87
C ILE A 149 5.76 -4.33 13.34
N ARG A 150 6.45 -4.12 14.46
CA ARG A 150 6.78 -2.80 14.98
C ARG A 150 8.29 -2.70 15.13
N HIS A 151 8.91 -1.88 14.30
CA HIS A 151 10.36 -1.71 14.34
C HIS A 151 10.79 -0.82 15.51
N PRO A 152 12.02 -0.98 16.04
CA PRO A 152 12.50 -0.24 17.21
C PRO A 152 12.46 1.29 17.05
N TRP A 153 12.55 1.80 15.82
CA TRP A 153 12.52 3.24 15.51
C TRP A 153 11.10 3.79 15.29
N TYR A 154 10.05 2.98 15.41
CA TYR A 154 8.68 3.46 15.31
C TYR A 154 8.30 4.26 16.55
N THR A 155 7.85 5.49 16.35
CA THR A 155 6.97 6.16 17.32
C THR A 155 5.54 5.63 17.20
N ASP A 156 4.75 5.76 18.25
CA ASP A 156 3.32 5.37 18.23
C ASP A 156 2.53 6.12 17.16
N ARG A 157 2.92 7.38 16.89
CA ARG A 157 2.29 8.19 15.84
C ARG A 157 2.55 7.62 14.44
N GLN A 158 3.75 7.09 14.19
CA GLN A 158 4.10 6.44 12.94
C GLN A 158 3.35 5.11 12.78
N ASP A 159 3.38 4.24 13.80
CA ASP A 159 2.67 2.95 13.75
C ASP A 159 1.18 3.15 13.47
N ASN A 160 0.55 4.10 14.15
CA ASN A 160 -0.84 4.47 13.94
C ASN A 160 -1.12 4.95 12.51
N LEU A 161 -0.26 5.82 11.96
CA LEU A 161 -0.41 6.27 10.57
C LEU A 161 -0.25 5.11 9.57
N ILE A 162 0.74 4.23 9.77
CA ILE A 162 0.95 3.05 8.92
C ILE A 162 -0.30 2.17 8.91
N ARG A 163 -0.88 1.87 10.08
CA ARG A 163 -2.11 1.09 10.20
C ARG A 163 -3.28 1.75 9.48
N VAL A 164 -3.45 3.07 9.65
CA VAL A 164 -4.48 3.84 8.96
C VAL A 164 -4.27 3.81 7.45
N LEU A 165 -3.04 3.89 6.95
CA LEU A 165 -2.74 3.79 5.52
C LEU A 165 -3.05 2.38 4.99
N GLN A 166 -2.63 1.33 5.69
CA GLN A 166 -2.86 -0.07 5.32
C GLN A 166 -4.33 -0.44 5.28
N ALA A 167 -5.14 0.09 6.19
CA ALA A 167 -6.59 -0.08 6.18
C ALA A 167 -7.31 0.91 5.24
N GLY A 168 -6.76 2.11 5.10
CA GLY A 168 -7.36 3.23 4.38
C GLY A 168 -7.51 2.98 2.88
N VAL A 169 -6.65 2.15 2.29
CA VAL A 169 -6.71 1.83 0.85
C VAL A 169 -8.07 1.31 0.40
N PHE A 170 -8.75 0.51 1.24
CA PHE A 170 -10.07 -0.06 0.93
C PHE A 170 -11.15 1.01 0.79
N VAL A 171 -10.91 2.19 1.35
CA VAL A 171 -11.84 3.32 1.38
C VAL A 171 -11.42 4.41 0.39
N ILE A 172 -10.12 4.62 0.19
CA ILE A 172 -9.56 5.64 -0.70
C ILE A 172 -9.89 5.33 -2.17
N ASP A 173 -9.51 4.14 -2.67
CA ASP A 173 -9.45 3.84 -4.10
C ASP A 173 -10.75 3.26 -4.71
N ARG A 174 -11.81 3.18 -3.90
CA ARG A 174 -13.13 2.61 -4.24
C ARG A 174 -13.08 1.16 -4.77
N LYS A 175 -11.93 0.47 -4.74
CA LYS A 175 -11.76 -0.90 -5.22
C LYS A 175 -12.74 -1.84 -4.53
N PHE A 176 -12.86 -1.73 -3.20
CA PHE A 176 -13.79 -2.55 -2.44
C PHE A 176 -15.23 -2.37 -2.89
N ILE A 177 -15.67 -1.14 -3.18
CA ILE A 177 -17.02 -0.85 -3.69
C ILE A 177 -17.20 -1.41 -5.10
N LYS A 178 -16.20 -1.27 -5.98
CA LYS A 178 -16.22 -1.78 -7.37
C LYS A 178 -16.26 -3.32 -7.41
N GLU A 179 -15.42 -3.99 -6.62
CA GLU A 179 -15.35 -5.45 -6.57
C GLU A 179 -16.60 -6.05 -5.92
N SER A 180 -17.03 -5.50 -4.78
CA SER A 180 -18.26 -5.96 -4.14
C SER A 180 -19.49 -5.75 -5.02
N ALA A 181 -19.52 -4.76 -5.93
CA ALA A 181 -20.62 -4.54 -6.88
C ALA A 181 -20.90 -5.75 -7.79
N LYS A 182 -19.90 -6.61 -8.03
CA LYS A 182 -20.05 -7.84 -8.82
C LYS A 182 -20.94 -8.88 -8.11
N ASN A 183 -21.04 -8.84 -6.78
CA ASN A 183 -21.87 -9.74 -5.99
C ASN A 183 -23.18 -9.04 -5.54
N LYS A 184 -24.35 -9.58 -5.92
CA LYS A 184 -25.67 -8.94 -5.68
C LYS A 184 -26.41 -9.42 -4.42
N THR A 185 -25.81 -10.30 -3.64
CA THR A 185 -26.39 -10.80 -2.38
C THR A 185 -26.68 -9.66 -1.40
N LEU A 186 -27.61 -9.89 -0.47
CA LEU A 186 -28.04 -8.89 0.51
C LEU A 186 -26.87 -8.43 1.41
N VAL A 187 -26.03 -9.38 1.82
CA VAL A 187 -24.83 -9.11 2.64
C VAL A 187 -23.90 -8.10 1.95
N TYR A 188 -23.55 -8.33 0.68
CA TYR A 188 -22.68 -7.43 -0.07
C TYR A 188 -23.34 -6.07 -0.35
N ARG A 189 -24.67 -6.01 -0.46
CA ARG A 189 -25.41 -4.75 -0.51
C ARG A 189 -25.26 -3.93 0.78
N VAL A 190 -25.46 -4.57 1.93
CA VAL A 190 -25.31 -3.91 3.25
C VAL A 190 -23.87 -3.43 3.45
N ILE A 191 -22.89 -4.29 3.20
CA ILE A 191 -21.46 -3.96 3.30
C ILE A 191 -21.10 -2.74 2.43
N ARG A 192 -21.59 -2.69 1.18
CA ARG A 192 -21.37 -1.53 0.28
C ARG A 192 -21.96 -0.24 0.83
N THR A 193 -23.17 -0.31 1.38
CA THR A 193 -23.84 0.87 1.96
C THR A 193 -23.07 1.39 3.17
N LEU A 194 -22.66 0.50 4.09
CA LEU A 194 -21.85 0.87 5.25
C LEU A 194 -20.50 1.48 4.83
N ALA A 195 -19.81 0.87 3.85
CA ALA A 195 -18.55 1.41 3.33
C ALA A 195 -18.71 2.81 2.71
N ARG A 196 -19.83 3.09 2.02
CA ARG A 196 -20.14 4.42 1.47
C ARG A 196 -20.38 5.46 2.56
N ILE A 197 -21.08 5.09 3.63
CA ILE A 197 -21.34 5.96 4.78
C ILE A 197 -20.06 6.25 5.55
N TYR A 198 -19.19 5.25 5.68
CA TYR A 198 -17.92 5.39 6.40
C TYR A 198 -16.87 6.21 5.65
N ARG A 199 -16.92 6.18 4.31
CA ARG A 199 -15.89 6.80 3.48
C ARG A 199 -15.63 8.28 3.76
N PRO A 200 -16.63 9.17 3.87
CA PRO A 200 -16.40 10.57 4.21
C PRO A 200 -15.63 10.74 5.52
N PHE A 201 -15.92 9.92 6.53
CA PHE A 201 -15.22 9.95 7.82
C PHE A 201 -13.76 9.51 7.67
N ALA A 202 -13.49 8.39 7.00
CA ALA A 202 -12.12 7.93 6.74
C ALA A 202 -11.31 8.96 5.94
N MET A 203 -11.92 9.56 4.91
CA MET A 203 -11.27 10.61 4.10
C MET A 203 -11.00 11.87 4.93
N ALA A 204 -11.94 12.29 5.78
CA ALA A 204 -11.74 13.43 6.68
C ALA A 204 -10.57 13.17 7.64
N ARG A 205 -10.46 11.96 8.19
CA ARG A 205 -9.33 11.58 9.05
C ARG A 205 -7.99 11.66 8.33
N LEU A 206 -7.92 11.19 7.10
CA LEU A 206 -6.70 11.25 6.28
C LEU A 206 -6.32 12.70 5.93
N ASN A 207 -7.30 13.55 5.65
CA ASN A 207 -7.09 14.95 5.28
C ASN A 207 -6.75 15.86 6.48
N HIS A 208 -7.19 15.52 7.69
CA HIS A 208 -6.99 16.31 8.91
C HIS A 208 -5.96 15.70 9.88
N ASP A 209 -5.16 14.75 9.41
CA ASP A 209 -4.08 14.12 10.19
C ASP A 209 -4.51 13.41 11.50
N ILE A 210 -5.70 12.78 11.49
CA ILE A 210 -6.30 12.14 12.67
C ILE A 210 -6.04 10.62 12.68
N TYR A 211 -4.90 10.22 13.26
CA TYR A 211 -4.43 8.82 13.23
C TYR A 211 -4.43 8.08 14.57
N TRP A 212 -4.69 8.76 15.68
CA TRP A 212 -4.52 8.22 17.04
C TRP A 212 -5.35 6.96 17.37
N LEU A 213 -6.34 6.58 16.53
CA LEU A 213 -7.16 5.39 16.74
C LEU A 213 -7.39 4.59 15.43
N PRO A 214 -6.55 3.59 15.11
CA PRO A 214 -6.62 2.83 13.85
C PRO A 214 -7.67 1.70 13.87
N ILE A 215 -8.92 2.02 14.23
CA ILE A 215 -10.02 1.04 14.38
C ILE A 215 -10.16 0.14 13.15
N GLU A 216 -10.06 0.72 11.97
CA GLU A 216 -10.22 0.06 10.68
C GLU A 216 -9.25 -1.11 10.53
N TYR A 217 -8.00 -0.90 10.93
CA TYR A 217 -6.95 -1.91 10.87
C TYR A 217 -7.22 -3.06 11.86
N ASP A 218 -7.58 -2.72 13.09
CA ASP A 218 -7.86 -3.72 14.13
C ASP A 218 -9.08 -4.59 13.77
N LEU A 219 -10.15 -3.97 13.25
CA LEU A 219 -11.32 -4.68 12.75
C LEU A 219 -10.98 -5.60 11.58
N MET A 220 -10.16 -5.13 10.61
CA MET A 220 -9.72 -5.95 9.48
C MET A 220 -8.92 -7.17 9.93
N ARG A 221 -8.02 -7.00 10.91
CA ARG A 221 -7.21 -8.10 11.46
C ARG A 221 -8.08 -9.12 12.19
N ILE A 222 -9.03 -8.66 13.02
CA ILE A 222 -9.98 -9.54 13.72
C ILE A 222 -10.82 -10.33 12.70
N ALA A 223 -11.39 -9.66 11.71
CA ALA A 223 -12.16 -10.31 10.65
C ALA A 223 -11.32 -11.34 9.87
N GLY A 224 -10.06 -11.01 9.54
CA GLY A 224 -9.13 -11.91 8.89
C GLY A 224 -8.90 -13.21 9.68
N ARG A 225 -8.66 -13.10 11.00
CA ARG A 225 -8.48 -14.26 11.89
C ARG A 225 -9.73 -15.12 11.98
N VAL A 226 -10.91 -14.51 12.10
CA VAL A 226 -12.19 -15.24 12.14
C VAL A 226 -12.39 -16.03 10.85
N VAL A 227 -12.15 -15.41 9.69
CA VAL A 227 -12.26 -16.09 8.39
C VAL A 227 -11.26 -17.23 8.25
N ALA A 228 -10.02 -17.04 8.69
CA ALA A 228 -8.99 -18.09 8.67
C ALA A 228 -9.36 -19.28 9.57
N SER A 229 -9.86 -19.02 10.78
CA SER A 229 -10.33 -20.06 11.71
C SER A 229 -11.49 -20.86 11.13
N LEU A 230 -12.46 -20.21 10.49
CA LEU A 230 -13.60 -20.88 9.85
C LEU A 230 -13.17 -21.76 8.69
N LYS A 231 -12.18 -21.32 7.88
CA LYS A 231 -11.60 -22.13 6.81
C LYS A 231 -10.87 -23.36 7.33
N LYS A 232 -10.14 -23.23 8.45
CA LYS A 232 -9.41 -24.34 9.08
C LYS A 232 -10.33 -25.38 9.72
N GLN A 233 -11.52 -24.99 10.17
CA GLN A 233 -12.55 -25.91 10.69
C GLN A 233 -13.35 -26.63 9.58
N ALA A 234 -13.32 -26.10 8.35
CA ALA A 234 -14.02 -26.65 7.19
C ALA A 234 -13.12 -27.53 6.29
N ALA A 235 -11.83 -27.67 6.63
CA ALA A 235 -10.83 -28.49 5.96
C ALA A 235 -10.45 -29.68 6.85
#